data_AF-A0A947TAN6-F1
#
_entry.id   AF-A0A947TAN6-F1
#
_cell.length_a   1.000
_cell.length_b   1.000
_cell.length_c   1.000
_cell.angle_alpha   90.00
_cell.angle_beta   90.00
_cell.angle_gamma   90.00
#
_symmetry.space_group_name_H-M   'P 1'
#
loop_
_entity.id
_entity.type
_entity.pdbx_description
1 polymer ?
#
loop_
_entity_poly.entity_id
_entity_poly.type
_entity_poly.pdbx_seq_one_letter_code
_entity_poly.pdbx_strand_id
1 'polypeptide(L)' 'AFGRLIRSREDSGHFVVLSPAFPTRLLSAFPPGAPVMRLTLEQALQRVAQGVGAQPMIGAAQQEADTQ' A
#
# COMPACT_ATOMS: atom_id res chain seq x y z
N ALA A 1 -15.22 0.53 2.32
CA ALA A 1 -15.02 0.76 0.88
C ALA A 1 -13.89 1.79 0.72
N PHE A 2 -12.89 1.48 -0.12
CA PHE A 2 -11.71 2.33 -0.41
C PHE A 2 -12.09 3.79 -0.74
N GLY A 3 -13.17 3.98 -1.49
CA GLY A 3 -13.64 5.30 -1.97
C GLY A 3 -14.17 6.30 -0.92
N ARG A 4 -13.98 6.06 0.38
CA ARG A 4 -14.34 7.03 1.43
C ARG A 4 -13.16 7.88 1.91
N LEU A 5 -11.93 7.54 1.49
CA LEU A 5 -10.70 8.21 1.94
C LEU A 5 -10.29 9.38 1.03
N ILE A 6 -10.59 9.29 -0.26
CA ILE A 6 -10.26 10.29 -1.28
C ILE A 6 -11.59 10.87 -1.78
N ARG A 7 -11.84 12.15 -1.50
CA ARG A 7 -13.07 12.88 -1.88
C ARG A 7 -12.81 13.85 -3.03
N SER A 8 -11.58 14.34 -3.16
CA SER A 8 -11.10 15.24 -4.21
C SER A 8 -9.83 14.69 -4.88
N ARG A 9 -9.44 15.25 -6.02
CA ARG A 9 -8.24 14.84 -6.77
C ARG A 9 -6.94 15.15 -6.00
N GLU A 10 -7.01 16.11 -5.10
CA GLU A 10 -5.89 16.62 -4.31
C GLU A 10 -5.78 15.90 -2.95
N ASP A 11 -6.77 15.08 -2.56
CA ASP A 11 -6.72 14.32 -1.32
C ASP A 11 -5.68 13.20 -1.41
N SER A 12 -4.89 13.04 -0.35
CA SER A 12 -3.89 11.99 -0.22
C SER A 12 -4.02 11.30 1.15
N GLY A 13 -3.71 10.01 1.23
CA GLY A 13 -3.90 9.25 2.47
C GLY A 13 -3.29 7.84 2.43
N HIS A 14 -3.26 7.18 3.58
CA HIS A 14 -2.83 5.79 3.72
C HIS A 14 -4.03 4.84 3.73
N PHE A 15 -3.97 3.76 2.94
CA PHE A 15 -4.97 2.69 2.98
C PHE A 15 -4.34 1.42 3.53
N VAL A 16 -4.76 1.00 4.73
CA VAL A 16 -4.23 -0.19 5.41
C VAL A 16 -5.29 -1.28 5.43
N VAL A 17 -4.90 -2.48 5.03
CA VAL A 17 -5.78 -3.66 5.08
C VAL A 17 -5.18 -4.68 6.04
N LEU A 18 -5.86 -4.90 7.16
CA LEU A 18 -5.45 -5.84 8.21
C LEU A 18 -6.07 -7.22 7.95
N SER A 19 -5.71 -7.85 6.83
CA SER A 19 -6.16 -9.20 6.49
C SER A 19 -5.03 -9.98 5.82
N PRO A 20 -4.77 -11.24 6.24
CA PRO A 20 -3.80 -12.10 5.56
C PRO A 20 -4.28 -12.52 4.16
N ALA A 21 -5.58 -12.49 3.90
CA ALA A 21 -6.18 -12.90 2.63
C ALA A 21 -6.54 -11.69 1.76
N PHE A 22 -5.52 -10.97 1.29
CA PHE A 22 -5.76 -9.89 0.33
C PHE A 22 -6.03 -10.46 -1.08
N PRO A 23 -7.19 -10.17 -1.71
CA PRO A 23 -7.50 -10.72 -3.03
C PRO A 23 -6.52 -10.19 -4.07
N THR A 24 -5.78 -11.08 -4.74
CA THR A 24 -4.80 -10.70 -5.77
C THR A 24 -5.42 -9.91 -6.93
N ARG A 25 -6.70 -10.19 -7.26
CA ARG A 25 -7.46 -9.42 -8.27
C ARG A 25 -7.53 -7.92 -7.95
N LEU A 26 -7.56 -7.56 -6.67
CA LEU A 26 -7.67 -6.18 -6.23
C LEU A 26 -6.34 -5.42 -6.36
N LEU A 27 -5.20 -6.12 -6.44
CA LEU A 27 -3.89 -5.50 -6.66
C LEU A 27 -3.81 -4.77 -8.02
N SER A 28 -4.47 -5.31 -9.04
CA SER A 28 -4.52 -4.70 -10.38
C SER A 28 -5.49 -3.52 -10.50
N ALA A 29 -6.34 -3.30 -9.50
CA ALA A 29 -7.35 -2.23 -9.51
C ALA A 29 -6.79 -0.88 -9.01
N PHE A 30 -5.55 -0.85 -8.50
CA PHE A 30 -4.94 0.38 -8.03
C PHE A 30 -4.23 1.13 -9.16
N PRO A 31 -4.32 2.48 -9.17
CA PRO A 31 -3.59 3.28 -10.16
C PRO A 31 -2.07 3.13 -9.97
N PRO A 32 -1.26 3.36 -11.01
CA PRO A 32 0.21 3.24 -10.94
C PRO A 32 0.87 4.08 -9.83
N GLY A 33 0.23 5.19 -9.44
CA GLY A 33 0.71 6.07 -8.36
C GLY A 33 0.38 5.59 -6.94
N ALA A 34 -0.34 4.48 -6.78
CA ALA A 34 -0.74 3.93 -5.48
C ALA A 34 -0.21 2.48 -5.33
N PRO A 35 1.10 2.28 -5.10
CA PRO A 35 1.68 0.95 -4.98
C PRO A 35 1.15 0.22 -3.73
N VAL A 36 0.87 -1.08 -3.88
CA VAL A 36 0.47 -1.95 -2.77
C VAL A 36 1.70 -2.63 -2.18
N MET A 37 1.89 -2.48 -0.86
CA MET A 37 3.02 -3.06 -0.13
C MET A 37 2.53 -4.11 0.85
N ARG A 38 3.24 -5.24 0.95
CA ARG A 38 3.06 -6.21 2.03
C ARG A 38 4.01 -5.86 3.15
N LEU A 39 3.46 -5.50 4.31
CA LEU A 39 4.22 -5.02 5.46
C LEU A 39 3.72 -5.70 6.74
N THR A 40 4.58 -5.75 7.74
CA THR A 40 4.16 -6.05 9.12
C THR A 40 3.33 -4.91 9.68
N LEU A 41 2.56 -5.17 10.74
CA LEU A 41 1.79 -4.12 11.42
C LEU A 41 2.69 -2.98 11.92
N GLU A 42 3.85 -3.31 12.49
CA GLU A 42 4.82 -2.34 12.98
C GLU A 42 5.31 -1.40 11.86
N GLN A 43 5.70 -1.96 10.71
CA GLN A 43 6.15 -1.17 9.54
C GLN A 43 5.03 -0.26 9.01
N ALA A 44 3.78 -0.73 9.05
CA ALA A 44 2.63 0.08 8.66
C ALA A 44 2.43 1.25 9.64
N LEU A 45 2.54 1.03 10.94
CA LEU A 45 2.41 2.08 11.96
C LEU A 45 3.50 3.15 11.80
N GLN A 46 4.75 2.75 11.59
CA GLN A 46 5.86 3.68 11.41
C GLN A 46 5.64 4.59 10.19
N ARG A 47 5.14 4.05 9.07
CA ARG A 47 4.80 4.85 7.88
C ARG A 47 3.63 5.80 8.12
N VAL A 48 2.56 5.33 8.76
CA VAL A 48 1.39 6.18 9.05
C VAL A 48 1.80 7.33 9.96
N ALA A 49 2.69 7.10 10.93
CA ALA A 49 3.20 8.13 11.82
C ALA A 49 4.04 9.21 11.11
N GLN A 50 4.67 8.90 9.97
CA GLN A 50 5.41 9.87 9.16
C GLN A 50 4.50 10.85 8.39
N GLY A 51 3.18 10.57 8.33
CA GLY A 51 2.21 11.42 7.66
C GLY A 51 2.16 11.23 6.13
N VAL A 52 1.20 11.90 5.50
CA VAL A 52 0.93 11.79 4.07
C VAL A 52 1.90 12.67 3.28
N GLY A 53 2.63 12.10 2.32
CA GLY A 53 3.61 12.80 1.48
C GLY A 53 5.07 12.46 1.78
N ALA A 54 5.33 11.68 2.83
CA ALA A 54 6.62 11.02 3.00
C ALA A 54 6.81 10.03 1.84
N GLN A 55 7.64 10.38 0.86
CA GLN A 55 7.96 9.52 -0.28
C GLN A 55 8.52 8.21 0.28
N PRO A 56 7.83 7.07 0.11
CA PRO A 56 8.43 5.81 0.48
C PRO A 56 9.65 5.64 -0.43
N MET A 57 10.86 5.61 0.14
CA MET A 57 12.00 5.14 -0.62
C MET A 57 11.68 3.69 -1.02
N ILE A 58 11.35 3.50 -2.29
CA ILE A 58 10.95 2.21 -2.85
C ILE A 58 12.24 1.42 -3.02
N GLY A 59 12.69 0.80 -1.93
CA GLY A 59 13.74 -0.20 -1.99
C GLY A 59 13.20 -1.41 -2.74
N ALA A 60 13.84 -1.74 -3.86
CA ALA A 60 13.61 -2.94 -4.64
C ALA A 60 13.60 -4.18 -3.72
N ALA A 61 12.42 -4.76 -3.50
CA ALA A 61 12.26 -6.04 -2.80
C ALA A 61 11.63 -7.04 -3.77
N GLN A 62 12.52 -7.62 -4.58
CA GLN A 62 12.63 -9.05 -4.87
C GLN A 62 11.31 -9.82 -5.00
N GLN A 63 10.85 -9.97 -6.26
CA GLN A 63 10.10 -11.15 -6.69
C GLN A 63 11.08 -12.12 -7.37
N GLU A 64 11.93 -12.77 -6.58
CA GLU A 64 12.64 -13.98 -6.97
C GLU A 64 12.69 -14.88 -5.74
N ALA A 65 11.65 -15.70 -5.55
CA ALA A 65 11.73 -16.94 -4.80
C ALA A 65 10.48 -17.78 -5.07
N ASP A 66 10.70 -18.96 -5.64
CA ASP A 66 9.81 -20.08 -5.92
C ASP A 66 8.86 -19.93 -7.13
N THR A 67 8.93 -20.74 -8.18
CA THR A 67 9.39 -22.15 -8.26
C THR A 67 9.92 -22.46 -9.67
N GLN A 68 11.07 -23.15 -9.68
CA GLN A 68 11.48 -24.26 -10.55
C GLN A 68 10.67 -24.59 -11.81
#